data_AF-A0A7J5ZUJ4-F1
#
_entry.id   AF-A0A7J5ZUJ4-F1
#
_cell.length_a   1.000
_cell.length_b   1.000
_cell.length_c   1.000
_cell.angle_alpha   90.00
_cell.angle_beta   90.00
_cell.angle_gamma   90.00
#
_symmetry.space_group_name_H-M   'P 1'
#
loop_
_entity.id
_entity.type
_entity.pdbx_description
1 polymer ?
#
loop_
_entity_poly.entity_id
_entity_poly.type
_entity_poly.pdbx_seq_one_letter_code
_entity_poly.pdbx_strand_id
1 'polypeptide(L)'
;MEIRVLGLVLMLVLCAALPAEAQNWAAFKKKHIYPSMDEKRCTETIEDKGINYGGTCKIKNSFILATESQVKAVCGNAGKPVGGNLRESNNPFIVVTCNRAGSNPCTYNGQKRTQCITITCENGYPVHYERERPGQSGQTCK
;
A
#
# COMPACT_ATOMS: atom_id res chain seq x y z
N MET A 1 -14.65 3.29 -43.41
CA MET A 1 -14.09 4.06 -42.28
C MET A 1 -14.69 3.70 -40.93
N GLU A 2 -15.77 2.92 -40.86
CA GLU A 2 -16.49 2.71 -39.58
C GLU A 2 -15.94 1.57 -38.71
N ILE A 3 -15.33 0.54 -39.31
CA ILE A 3 -14.73 -0.59 -38.55
C ILE A 3 -13.50 -0.14 -37.73
N ARG A 4 -12.76 0.87 -38.22
CA ARG A 4 -11.57 1.41 -37.52
C ARG A 4 -11.95 2.22 -36.29
N VAL A 5 -13.07 2.93 -36.33
CA VAL A 5 -13.58 3.73 -35.20
C VAL A 5 -14.08 2.80 -34.09
N LEU A 6 -14.82 1.75 -34.44
CA LEU A 6 -15.29 0.73 -33.49
C LEU A 6 -14.13 0.01 -32.78
N GLY A 7 -13.07 -0.37 -33.51
CA GLY A 7 -11.89 -1.01 -32.92
C GLY A 7 -11.11 -0.11 -31.96
N LEU A 8 -11.00 1.18 -32.28
CA LEU A 8 -10.36 2.18 -31.40
C LEU A 8 -11.19 2.47 -30.15
N VAL A 9 -12.53 2.54 -30.29
CA VAL A 9 -13.44 2.71 -29.15
C VAL A 9 -13.40 1.48 -28.23
N LEU A 10 -13.31 0.25 -28.78
CA LEU A 10 -13.21 -0.97 -27.97
C LEU A 10 -11.92 -1.03 -27.13
N MET A 11 -10.78 -0.60 -27.69
CA MET A 11 -9.49 -0.55 -26.98
C MET A 11 -9.46 0.51 -25.87
N LEU A 12 -10.05 1.69 -26.11
CA LEU A 12 -10.16 2.75 -25.10
C LEU A 12 -11.01 2.34 -23.89
N VAL A 13 -12.09 1.57 -24.13
CA VAL A 13 -12.96 1.05 -23.07
C VAL A 13 -12.27 -0.07 -22.27
N LEU A 14 -11.42 -0.89 -22.90
CA LEU A 14 -10.68 -1.95 -22.20
C LEU A 14 -9.60 -1.42 -21.25
N CYS A 15 -8.95 -0.29 -21.57
CA CYS A 15 -7.97 0.34 -20.66
C CYS A 15 -8.62 0.93 -19.39
N ALA A 16 -9.89 1.32 -19.45
CA ALA A 16 -10.60 1.90 -18.32
C ALA A 16 -11.08 0.88 -17.28
N ALA A 17 -11.05 -0.43 -17.62
CA ALA A 17 -11.58 -1.51 -16.79
C ALA A 17 -10.50 -2.34 -16.07
N LEU A 18 -9.27 -1.84 -15.98
CA LEU A 18 -8.38 -2.35 -14.93
C LEU A 18 -9.07 -2.00 -13.60
N PRO A 19 -9.38 -2.98 -12.73
CA PRO A 19 -9.81 -2.65 -11.38
C PRO A 19 -8.65 -1.90 -10.75
N ALA A 20 -8.73 -0.56 -10.76
CA ALA A 20 -7.95 0.27 -9.88
C ALA A 20 -8.32 -0.24 -8.49
N GLU A 21 -7.44 -1.06 -7.91
CA GLU A 21 -7.60 -1.62 -6.58
C GLU A 21 -8.10 -0.49 -5.69
N ALA A 22 -9.38 -0.49 -5.30
CA ALA A 22 -10.07 0.70 -4.80
C ALA A 22 -9.14 1.49 -3.86
N GLN A 23 -8.61 2.61 -4.36
CA GLN A 23 -7.62 3.45 -3.68
C GLN A 23 -8.40 4.35 -2.71
N ASN A 24 -9.01 3.75 -1.69
CA ASN A 24 -9.76 4.50 -0.69
C ASN A 24 -9.28 4.15 0.71
N TRP A 25 -9.69 4.96 1.68
CA TRP A 25 -9.23 4.80 3.06
C TRP A 25 -9.54 3.40 3.62
N ALA A 26 -10.73 2.86 3.39
CA ALA A 26 -11.11 1.55 3.91
C ALA A 26 -10.20 0.43 3.35
N ALA A 27 -9.92 0.46 2.05
CA ALA A 27 -9.01 -0.49 1.42
C ALA A 27 -7.56 -0.30 1.89
N PHE A 28 -7.09 0.95 2.03
CA PHE A 28 -5.76 1.24 2.56
C PHE A 28 -5.60 0.65 3.97
N LYS A 29 -6.56 0.89 4.86
CA LYS A 29 -6.54 0.35 6.22
C LYS A 29 -6.44 -1.16 6.23
N LYS A 30 -7.31 -1.80 5.47
CA LYS A 30 -7.36 -3.26 5.33
C LYS A 30 -6.00 -3.82 4.89
N LYS A 31 -5.32 -3.17 3.94
CA LYS A 31 -4.05 -3.66 3.39
C LYS A 31 -2.81 -3.29 4.20
N HIS A 32 -2.81 -2.13 4.86
CA HIS A 32 -1.58 -1.49 5.32
C HIS A 32 -1.55 -1.12 6.80
N ILE A 33 -2.64 -1.26 7.56
CA ILE A 33 -2.63 -0.92 8.99
C ILE A 33 -2.97 -2.16 9.82
N TYR A 34 -2.00 -2.63 10.59
CA TYR A 34 -2.21 -3.72 11.53
C TYR A 34 -1.23 -3.59 12.71
N PRO A 35 -1.65 -2.95 13.83
CA PRO A 35 -0.76 -2.66 14.96
C PRO A 35 -0.02 -3.86 15.55
N SER A 36 -0.66 -5.04 15.53
CA SER A 36 -0.13 -6.29 16.09
C SER A 36 0.41 -7.24 15.01
N MET A 37 0.75 -6.74 13.83
CA MET A 37 1.37 -7.55 12.79
C MET A 37 2.68 -8.18 13.27
N ASP A 38 2.91 -9.43 12.89
CA ASP A 38 4.15 -10.17 13.13
C ASP A 38 4.72 -10.62 11.78
N GLU A 39 6.03 -10.46 11.57
CA GLU A 39 6.70 -10.85 10.33
C GLU A 39 6.56 -12.33 9.96
N LYS A 40 6.32 -13.21 10.94
CA LYS A 40 6.11 -14.65 10.72
C LYS A 40 4.69 -14.97 10.23
N ARG A 41 3.75 -14.01 10.33
CA ARG A 41 2.33 -14.20 9.99
C ARG A 41 1.95 -13.57 8.64
N CYS A 42 2.92 -13.22 7.80
CA CYS A 42 2.66 -12.60 6.52
C CYS A 42 1.69 -13.39 5.62
N THR A 43 1.89 -14.70 5.48
CA THR A 43 1.03 -15.55 4.63
C THR A 43 -0.40 -15.58 5.15
N GLU A 44 -0.60 -16.01 6.40
CA GLU A 44 -1.90 -16.08 7.08
C GLU A 44 -2.62 -14.73 7.05
N THR A 45 -1.94 -13.65 7.42
CA THR A 45 -2.57 -12.33 7.50
C THR A 45 -3.01 -11.79 6.14
N ILE A 46 -2.22 -12.00 5.09
CA ILE A 46 -2.58 -11.57 3.72
C ILE A 46 -3.77 -12.37 3.20
N GLU A 47 -3.82 -13.65 3.53
CA GLU A 47 -4.93 -14.55 3.20
C GLU A 47 -6.21 -14.19 3.95
N ASP A 48 -6.16 -14.06 5.28
CA ASP A 48 -7.30 -13.69 6.14
C ASP A 48 -7.89 -12.33 5.75
N LYS A 49 -7.01 -11.40 5.39
CA LYS A 49 -7.42 -10.09 4.91
C LYS A 49 -7.81 -10.11 3.45
N GLY A 50 -7.74 -11.21 2.70
CA GLY A 50 -8.12 -11.26 1.28
C GLY A 50 -7.46 -10.15 0.46
N ILE A 51 -6.15 -9.96 0.66
CA ILE A 51 -5.36 -8.91 -0.03
C ILE A 51 -4.96 -9.37 -1.44
N ASN A 52 -4.80 -10.67 -1.63
CA ASN A 52 -4.67 -11.24 -2.98
C ASN A 52 -5.99 -11.01 -3.74
N TYR A 53 -5.89 -10.60 -5.01
CA TYR A 53 -7.05 -10.27 -5.83
C TYR A 53 -7.05 -11.07 -7.13
N GLY A 54 -8.21 -11.59 -7.53
CA GLY A 54 -8.38 -12.29 -8.81
C GLY A 54 -7.44 -13.49 -9.01
N GLY A 55 -7.10 -14.21 -7.93
CA GLY A 55 -6.15 -15.34 -7.98
C GLY A 55 -4.68 -14.93 -8.13
N THR A 56 -4.36 -13.64 -8.09
CA THR A 56 -2.98 -13.13 -8.21
C THR A 56 -2.40 -12.79 -6.85
N CYS A 57 -1.23 -13.37 -6.53
CA CYS A 57 -0.48 -13.03 -5.33
C CYS A 57 0.19 -11.66 -5.46
N LYS A 58 -0.01 -10.78 -4.48
CA LYS A 58 0.68 -9.50 -4.42
C LYS A 58 2.20 -9.74 -4.35
N ILE A 59 3.00 -8.95 -5.07
CA ILE A 59 4.46 -9.10 -5.03
C ILE A 59 5.03 -8.67 -3.67
N LYS A 60 4.47 -7.59 -3.12
CA LYS A 60 4.86 -6.99 -1.85
C LYS A 60 3.64 -6.36 -1.19
N ASN A 61 3.50 -6.55 0.12
CA ASN A 61 2.53 -5.82 0.94
C ASN A 61 3.21 -5.40 2.25
N SER A 62 3.02 -4.15 2.65
CA SER A 62 3.62 -3.61 3.87
C SER A 62 2.53 -3.25 4.88
N PHE A 63 2.69 -3.71 6.11
CA PHE A 63 1.82 -3.37 7.24
C PHE A 63 2.54 -2.41 8.18
N ILE A 64 1.89 -1.29 8.48
CA ILE A 64 2.33 -0.29 9.43
C ILE A 64 1.81 -0.70 10.81
N LEU A 65 2.73 -0.88 11.77
CA LEU A 65 2.39 -1.22 13.15
C LEU A 65 2.13 0.09 13.91
N ALA A 66 1.01 0.73 13.61
CA ALA A 66 0.56 1.98 14.20
C ALA A 66 -0.96 2.10 14.15
N THR A 67 -1.52 3.05 14.89
CA THR A 67 -2.97 3.30 14.85
C THR A 67 -3.40 3.97 13.55
N GLU A 68 -4.68 3.83 13.21
CA GLU A 68 -5.30 4.53 12.07
C GLU A 68 -5.09 6.04 12.13
N SER A 69 -5.18 6.64 13.33
CA SER A 69 -4.99 8.08 13.54
C SER A 69 -3.55 8.54 13.29
N GLN A 70 -2.56 7.76 13.75
CA GLN A 70 -1.14 8.04 13.51
C GLN A 70 -0.81 8.00 12.01
N VAL A 71 -1.33 7.00 11.29
CA VAL A 71 -1.10 6.89 9.84
C VAL A 71 -1.85 7.98 9.07
N LYS A 72 -3.10 8.28 9.43
CA LYS A 72 -3.87 9.37 8.82
C LYS A 72 -3.18 10.73 8.99
N ALA A 73 -2.54 10.98 10.14
CA ALA A 73 -1.84 12.24 10.40
C ALA A 73 -0.70 12.55 9.42
N VAL A 74 -0.15 11.54 8.74
CA VAL A 74 0.86 11.71 7.67
C VAL A 74 0.29 12.51 6.48
N CYS A 75 -1.02 12.45 6.24
CA CYS A 75 -1.67 13.29 5.24
C CYS A 75 -1.83 14.76 5.65
N GLY A 76 -1.49 15.11 6.90
CA GLY A 76 -1.46 16.47 7.42
C GLY A 76 -0.08 16.82 7.97
N ASN A 77 -0.03 17.30 9.21
CA ASN A 77 1.19 17.87 9.80
C ASN A 77 2.27 16.84 10.17
N ALA A 78 1.96 15.54 10.17
CA ALA A 78 2.94 14.49 10.46
C ALA A 78 3.65 13.96 9.20
N GLY A 79 3.40 14.56 8.03
CA GLY A 79 4.11 14.24 6.80
C GLY A 79 4.49 15.48 5.99
N LYS A 80 5.52 15.33 5.17
CA LYS A 80 6.03 16.38 4.26
C LYS A 80 5.69 16.02 2.80
N PRO A 81 5.39 17.01 1.96
CA PRO A 81 5.13 16.76 0.55
C PRO A 81 6.41 16.29 -0.16
N VAL A 82 6.29 15.28 -1.02
CA VAL A 82 7.41 14.77 -1.84
C VAL A 82 7.07 14.76 -3.34
N GLY A 83 5.93 15.32 -3.73
CA GLY A 83 5.48 15.46 -5.12
C GLY A 83 4.03 15.04 -5.30
N GLY A 84 3.24 15.82 -6.05
CA GLY A 84 1.80 15.56 -6.25
C GLY A 84 1.05 15.38 -4.92
N ASN A 85 0.27 14.30 -4.82
CA ASN A 85 -0.49 13.94 -3.62
C ASN A 85 0.31 13.07 -2.62
N LEU A 86 1.62 12.87 -2.85
CA LEU A 86 2.46 12.04 -2.00
C LEU A 86 2.94 12.79 -0.76
N ARG A 87 2.88 12.10 0.37
CA ARG A 87 3.38 12.54 1.67
C ARG A 87 4.35 11.50 2.22
N GLU A 88 5.55 11.93 2.58
CA GLU A 88 6.48 11.11 3.36
C GLU A 88 6.29 11.42 4.85
N SER A 89 6.23 10.39 5.69
CA SER A 89 6.14 10.55 7.15
C SER A 89 7.34 11.34 7.71
N ASN A 90 7.11 12.26 8.63
CA ASN A 90 8.18 13.02 9.29
C ASN A 90 8.99 12.15 10.27
N ASN A 91 8.33 11.18 10.91
CA ASN A 91 8.95 10.21 11.81
C ASN A 91 8.76 8.80 11.26
N PRO A 92 9.72 7.89 11.48
CA PRO A 92 9.60 6.53 10.98
C PRO A 92 8.57 5.72 11.76
N PHE A 93 8.05 4.70 11.10
CA PHE A 93 7.15 3.70 11.65
C PHE A 93 7.86 2.35 11.75
N ILE A 94 7.39 1.48 12.64
CA ILE A 94 7.68 0.06 12.53
C ILE A 94 6.80 -0.50 11.43
N VAL A 95 7.42 -1.15 10.44
CA VAL A 95 6.75 -1.73 9.28
C VAL A 95 7.16 -3.19 9.15
N VAL A 96 6.18 -4.06 8.94
CA VAL A 96 6.40 -5.43 8.48
C VAL A 96 6.15 -5.47 6.97
N THR A 97 7.23 -5.68 6.21
CA THR A 97 7.17 -5.84 4.75
C THR A 97 7.09 -7.32 4.41
N CYS A 98 5.97 -7.75 3.84
CA CYS A 98 5.74 -9.11 3.35
C CYS A 98 6.08 -9.19 1.86
N ASN A 99 7.13 -9.94 1.52
CA ASN A 99 7.54 -10.16 0.13
C ASN A 99 7.10 -11.55 -0.31
N ARG A 100 6.56 -11.65 -1.53
CA ARG A 100 6.11 -12.92 -2.10
C ARG A 100 7.28 -13.90 -2.21
N ALA A 101 7.10 -15.08 -1.64
CA ALA A 101 8.01 -16.21 -1.70
C ALA A 101 7.50 -17.31 -2.66
N GLY A 102 6.18 -17.46 -2.77
CA GLY A 102 5.52 -18.45 -3.64
C GLY A 102 4.23 -17.89 -4.23
N SER A 103 3.83 -18.42 -5.38
CA SER A 103 2.68 -17.93 -6.15
C SER A 103 1.49 -18.89 -6.21
N ASN A 104 1.64 -20.16 -5.85
CA ASN A 104 0.56 -21.15 -5.79
C ASN A 104 0.98 -22.31 -4.84
N PRO A 105 0.56 -22.30 -3.56
CA PRO A 105 -0.20 -21.23 -2.89
C PRO A 105 0.62 -19.93 -2.74
N CYS A 106 -0.06 -18.81 -2.50
CA CYS A 106 0.63 -17.56 -2.16
C CYS A 106 1.33 -17.72 -0.81
N THR A 107 2.65 -17.57 -0.78
CA THR A 107 3.42 -17.56 0.47
C THR A 107 4.29 -16.32 0.54
N TYR A 108 4.59 -15.86 1.75
CA TYR A 108 5.26 -14.59 1.99
C TYR A 108 6.30 -14.66 3.10
N ASN A 109 7.44 -14.02 2.86
CA ASN A 109 8.48 -13.79 3.86
C ASN A 109 8.37 -12.38 4.42
N GLY A 110 8.23 -12.25 5.74
CA GLY A 110 8.16 -10.96 6.42
C GLY A 110 9.52 -10.43 6.86
N GLN A 111 9.65 -9.10 6.87
CA GLN A 111 10.76 -8.40 7.49
C GLN A 111 10.24 -7.21 8.29
N LYS A 112 10.54 -7.20 9.60
CA LYS A 112 10.20 -6.09 10.49
C LYS A 112 11.35 -5.08 10.54
N ARG A 113 11.07 -3.83 10.18
CA ARG A 113 12.07 -2.76 10.13
C ARG A 113 11.47 -1.41 10.55
N THR A 114 12.32 -0.52 11.02
CA THR A 114 11.99 0.90 11.18
C THR A 114 12.13 1.59 9.82
N GLN A 115 11.06 2.20 9.33
CA GLN A 115 10.97 2.71 7.97
C GLN A 115 10.27 4.07 7.92
N CYS A 116 10.73 4.94 7.02
CA CYS A 116 9.99 6.11 6.58
C CYS A 116 9.01 5.69 5.47
N ILE A 117 7.73 5.99 5.64
CA ILE A 117 6.68 5.60 4.67
C ILE A 117 6.33 6.78 3.78
N THR A 118 6.06 6.50 2.51
CA THR A 118 5.46 7.44 1.57
C THR A 118 4.07 6.91 1.19
N ILE A 119 3.06 7.75 1.30
CA ILE A 119 1.67 7.42 0.99
C ILE A 119 1.07 8.49 0.08
N THR A 120 0.11 8.09 -0.75
CA THR A 120 -0.75 9.05 -1.47
C THR A 120 -1.91 9.44 -0.58
N CYS A 121 -2.21 10.73 -0.54
CA CYS A 121 -3.28 11.31 0.26
C CYS A 121 -4.33 12.00 -0.61
N GLU A 122 -5.60 11.70 -0.39
CA GLU A 122 -6.73 12.38 -1.01
C GLU A 122 -7.68 12.89 0.06
N ASN A 123 -8.06 14.16 0.01
CA ASN A 123 -8.94 14.80 1.00
C ASN A 123 -8.52 14.58 2.46
N GLY A 124 -7.22 14.48 2.73
CA GLY A 124 -6.66 14.23 4.06
C GLY A 124 -6.68 12.76 4.52
N TYR A 125 -6.96 11.82 3.63
CA TYR A 125 -6.97 10.38 3.91
C TYR A 125 -5.92 9.63 3.09
N PRO A 126 -5.20 8.66 3.69
CA PRO A 126 -4.35 7.75 2.93
C PRO A 126 -5.17 6.89 1.97
N VAL A 127 -4.74 6.83 0.72
CA VAL A 127 -5.42 6.03 -0.32
C VAL A 127 -4.50 5.00 -0.97
N HIS A 128 -3.18 5.27 -1.01
CA HIS A 128 -2.19 4.38 -1.59
C HIS A 128 -0.92 4.30 -0.74
N TYR A 129 -0.32 3.13 -0.62
CA TYR A 129 1.01 2.94 -0.03
C TYR A 129 2.04 2.90 -1.16
N GLU A 130 2.80 3.99 -1.31
CA GLU A 130 3.74 4.14 -2.43
C GLU A 130 4.99 3.30 -2.20
N ARG A 131 5.69 3.56 -1.08
CA ARG A 131 6.97 2.93 -0.76
C ARG A 131 7.38 3.18 0.68
N GLU A 132 8.41 2.47 1.09
CA GLU A 132 9.15 2.70 2.32
C GLU A 132 10.66 2.71 2.07
N ARG A 133 11.38 3.47 2.90
CA ARG A 133 12.85 3.52 2.90
C ARG A 133 13.39 3.45 4.34
N PRO A 134 14.65 3.00 4.53
CA PRO A 134 15.23 2.86 5.87
C PRO A 134 15.07 4.13 6.70
N GLY A 135 14.53 3.97 7.91
CA GLY A 135 14.47 5.00 8.95
C GLY A 135 15.22 4.54 10.19
N GLN A 136 15.50 5.47 11.11
CA GLN A 136 16.15 5.18 12.39
C GLN A 136 15.29 5.66 13.55
N SER A 137 15.18 4.85 14.61
CA SER A 137 14.42 5.22 15.80
C SER A 137 14.96 6.53 16.39
N GLY A 138 14.06 7.46 16.74
CA GLY A 138 14.43 8.77 17.27
C GLY A 138 14.98 9.77 16.26
N GLN A 139 15.12 9.39 14.98
CA GLN A 139 15.54 10.29 13.92
C GLN A 139 14.38 10.62 12.98
N THR A 140 14.27 11.89 12.60
CA THR A 140 13.31 12.30 11.58
C THR A 140 13.69 11.75 10.21
N CYS A 141 12.66 11.42 9.43
CA CYS A 141 12.79 11.11 8.02
C CYS A 141 13.14 12.41 7.29
N LYS A 142 14.45 12.64 7.06
CA LYS A 142 14.98 13.76 6.27
C LYS A 142 14.93 13.44 4.80
#